data_AF-A0A0Q1C515-F1
#
_entry.id   AF-A0A0Q1C515-F1
#
_cell.length_a   1.000
_cell.length_b   1.000
_cell.length_c   1.000
_cell.angle_alpha   90.00
_cell.angle_beta   90.00
_cell.angle_gamma   90.00
#
_symmetry.space_group_name_H-M   'P 1'
#
loop_
_entity.id
_entity.type
_entity.pdbx_description
1 polymer ?
#
loop_
_entity_poly.entity_id
_entity_poly.type
_entity_poly.pdbx_seq_one_letter_code
_entity_poly.pdbx_strand_id
1 'polypeptide(L)'
;MAGGLWARIKSGFAADAEHVTTCFLPAPGSAPIWPAQGYLRLWLAEGFLAKARSWGNDRFPVLHAGASLTFGAGAPVAFTTFSRPAAAWAVPGDQLDFPITPLLPFNGGTVEIEAAVYQATQTGPLGTAASFVAGFAELLGPPLATAASVANAISTGLDSLIGAAGDKPVLGVHYAMISPGGGGQPVQAGHLAVVNAPPGSLPGELTIGADGRLAVRGGPGGSGGPGGSGGGERRLTGVDYLVVRVETRAEHDVWLSPAMTALIAQARLARTHGRAGAFADHRAEAVTLAWTSADYVESDRPRIAAAIAAALDAGPEQAAFGDPDATVADEVIALLPARDDPALAALTLADLLAV
;
A
#
# COMPACT_ATOMS: atom_id res chain seq x y z
N MET A 1 13.14 -8.20 17.53
CA MET A 1 13.13 -9.64 17.15
C MET A 1 11.78 -9.95 16.52
N ALA A 2 11.64 -9.65 15.22
CA ALA A 2 10.56 -10.17 14.39
C ALA A 2 11.00 -11.56 13.92
N GLY A 3 10.27 -12.64 14.25
CA GLY A 3 10.84 -13.98 14.01
C GLY A 3 9.92 -15.17 14.20
N GLY A 4 8.62 -14.98 14.46
CA GLY A 4 7.69 -16.10 14.63
C GLY A 4 7.01 -16.48 13.31
N LEU A 5 6.16 -15.57 12.80
CA LEU A 5 5.34 -15.84 11.62
C LEU A 5 6.15 -15.72 10.34
N TRP A 6 6.93 -14.65 10.19
CA TRP A 6 7.87 -14.46 9.08
C TRP A 6 8.77 -15.68 8.87
N ALA A 7 9.35 -16.20 9.96
CA ALA A 7 10.19 -17.40 9.89
C ALA A 7 9.39 -18.66 9.56
N ARG A 8 8.13 -18.78 10.03
CA ARG A 8 7.24 -19.91 9.72
C ARG A 8 6.79 -19.92 8.27
N ILE A 9 6.30 -18.79 7.78
CA ILE A 9 5.98 -18.52 6.38
C ILE A 9 7.20 -18.90 5.52
N LYS A 10 8.39 -18.35 5.86
CA LYS A 10 9.66 -18.68 5.20
C LYS A 10 10.04 -20.17 5.26
N SER A 11 9.79 -20.84 6.39
CA SER A 11 10.12 -22.28 6.56
C SER A 11 9.16 -23.22 5.85
N GLY A 12 7.88 -22.85 5.73
CA GLY A 12 6.89 -23.61 4.96
C GLY A 12 7.19 -23.58 3.46
N PHE A 13 7.71 -22.46 2.94
CA PHE A 13 8.05 -22.33 1.53
C PHE A 13 9.17 -23.24 1.05
N ALA A 14 10.15 -23.55 1.89
CA ALA A 14 11.24 -24.43 1.49
C ALA A 14 10.79 -25.89 1.24
N ALA A 15 9.64 -26.31 1.78
CA ALA A 15 9.14 -27.67 1.66
C ALA A 15 8.22 -27.88 0.43
N ASP A 16 7.49 -26.85 0.00
CA ASP A 16 6.45 -26.95 -1.05
C ASP A 16 6.75 -26.11 -2.32
N ALA A 17 7.92 -25.47 -2.42
CA ALA A 17 8.27 -24.56 -3.54
C ALA A 17 8.19 -25.21 -4.94
N GLU A 18 8.40 -26.53 -5.06
CA GLU A 18 8.30 -27.24 -6.35
C GLU A 18 6.85 -27.41 -6.86
N HIS A 19 5.86 -27.07 -6.03
CA HIS A 19 4.44 -27.28 -6.31
C HIS A 19 3.66 -25.98 -6.59
N VAL A 20 4.32 -24.82 -6.57
CA VAL A 20 3.69 -23.51 -6.73
C VAL A 20 4.26 -22.73 -7.91
N THR A 21 3.41 -21.94 -8.56
CA THR A 21 3.80 -20.99 -9.61
C THR A 21 3.74 -19.59 -9.05
N THR A 22 4.87 -18.89 -9.04
CA THR A 22 4.96 -17.48 -8.64
C THR A 22 5.34 -16.63 -9.85
N CYS A 23 4.57 -15.57 -10.11
CA CYS A 23 4.80 -14.69 -11.25
C CYS A 23 4.51 -13.24 -10.88
N PHE A 24 5.39 -12.32 -11.28
CA PHE A 24 5.10 -10.89 -11.26
C PHE A 24 4.60 -10.47 -12.64
N LEU A 25 3.42 -9.86 -12.69
CA LEU A 25 2.74 -9.38 -13.88
C LEU A 25 2.79 -7.84 -13.87
N PRO A 26 3.73 -7.20 -14.58
CA PRO A 26 3.83 -5.74 -14.62
C PRO A 26 2.56 -5.13 -15.22
N ALA A 27 2.14 -3.98 -14.70
CA ALA A 27 1.05 -3.24 -15.32
C ALA A 27 1.50 -2.73 -16.71
N PRO A 28 0.62 -2.74 -17.73
CA PRO A 28 0.99 -2.25 -19.06
C PRO A 28 1.53 -0.81 -19.01
N GLY A 29 2.72 -0.61 -19.57
CA GLY A 29 3.38 0.70 -19.58
C GLY A 29 3.96 1.15 -18.23
N SER A 30 3.94 0.31 -17.19
CA SER A 30 4.57 0.65 -15.92
C SER A 30 6.08 0.74 -16.04
N ALA A 31 6.67 1.71 -15.36
CA ALA A 31 8.11 1.82 -15.17
C ALA A 31 8.47 1.55 -13.70
N PRO A 32 9.69 1.06 -13.42
CA PRO A 32 10.22 1.03 -12.08
C PRO A 32 10.25 2.40 -11.42
N ILE A 33 9.95 2.44 -10.12
CA ILE A 33 10.13 3.66 -9.31
C ILE A 33 11.58 3.76 -8.86
N TRP A 34 12.19 4.91 -9.13
CA TRP A 34 13.52 5.23 -8.61
C TRP A 34 13.43 5.72 -7.16
N PRO A 35 14.48 5.50 -6.34
CA PRO A 35 14.53 6.03 -4.98
C PRO A 35 14.24 7.53 -4.93
N ALA A 36 13.42 7.95 -3.96
CA ALA A 36 12.98 9.32 -3.72
C ALA A 36 12.19 9.98 -4.87
N GLN A 37 11.68 9.18 -5.81
CA GLN A 37 10.93 9.66 -6.98
C GLN A 37 9.51 9.12 -7.09
N GLY A 38 9.04 8.32 -6.13
CA GLY A 38 7.66 7.85 -6.21
C GLY A 38 7.20 7.22 -4.92
N TYR A 39 5.92 6.93 -4.93
CA TYR A 39 5.23 6.29 -3.84
C TYR A 39 4.79 4.91 -4.26
N LEU A 40 4.64 4.02 -3.29
CA LEU A 40 4.00 2.74 -3.49
C LEU A 40 2.89 2.49 -2.48
N ARG A 41 1.90 1.71 -2.90
CA ARG A 41 0.87 1.16 -2.03
C ARG A 41 0.68 -0.31 -2.37
N LEU A 42 0.63 -1.15 -1.35
CA LEU A 42 0.41 -2.58 -1.52
C LEU A 42 -1.04 -2.91 -1.21
N TRP A 43 -1.62 -3.78 -2.02
CA TRP A 43 -2.99 -4.24 -1.88
C TRP A 43 -3.04 -5.76 -1.90
N LEU A 44 -3.86 -6.32 -1.04
CA LEU A 44 -4.30 -7.70 -1.11
C LEU A 44 -5.46 -7.73 -2.10
N ALA A 45 -5.12 -7.95 -3.37
CA ALA A 45 -6.01 -7.76 -4.50
C ALA A 45 -7.04 -8.88 -4.60
N GLU A 46 -6.59 -10.13 -4.41
CA GLU A 46 -7.44 -11.30 -4.55
C GLU A 46 -6.88 -12.49 -3.78
N GLY A 47 -7.76 -13.32 -3.25
CA GLY A 47 -7.40 -14.66 -2.81
C GLY A 47 -8.56 -15.62 -2.96
N PHE A 48 -8.24 -16.83 -3.39
CA PHE A 48 -9.22 -17.79 -3.88
C PHE A 48 -8.88 -19.18 -3.40
N LEU A 49 -9.91 -19.92 -2.99
CA LEU A 49 -9.81 -21.33 -2.63
C LEU A 49 -10.53 -22.17 -3.68
N ALA A 50 -9.86 -23.20 -4.20
CA ALA A 50 -10.42 -24.17 -5.15
C ALA A 50 -11.66 -24.88 -4.59
N LYS A 51 -11.70 -25.08 -3.27
CA LYS A 51 -12.81 -25.76 -2.58
C LYS A 51 -13.35 -24.90 -1.44
N ALA A 52 -14.52 -24.30 -1.66
CA ALA A 52 -15.24 -23.52 -0.66
C ALA A 52 -16.01 -24.39 0.38
N ARG A 53 -16.25 -25.68 0.09
CA ARG A 53 -16.97 -26.60 0.98
C ARG A 53 -16.30 -27.98 1.07
N SER A 54 -16.19 -28.51 2.28
CA SER A 54 -16.00 -29.94 2.51
C SER A 54 -16.93 -30.43 3.61
N TRP A 55 -17.63 -31.54 3.32
CA TRP A 55 -18.63 -32.24 4.16
C TRP A 55 -19.03 -31.54 5.48
N GLY A 56 -20.07 -30.72 5.41
CA GLY A 56 -20.77 -30.17 6.58
C GLY A 56 -20.21 -28.87 7.15
N ASN A 57 -19.02 -28.41 6.73
CA ASN A 57 -18.43 -27.15 7.19
C ASN A 57 -18.14 -26.21 6.01
N ASP A 58 -18.72 -25.00 6.07
CA ASP A 58 -18.36 -23.92 5.15
C ASP A 58 -16.95 -23.42 5.49
N ARG A 59 -16.12 -23.25 4.46
CA ARG A 59 -14.73 -22.79 4.59
C ARG A 59 -14.55 -21.52 3.79
N PHE A 60 -13.97 -20.50 4.42
CA PHE A 60 -13.80 -19.18 3.83
C PHE A 60 -12.31 -18.83 3.70
N PRO A 61 -11.89 -18.19 2.59
CA PRO A 61 -10.54 -17.66 2.48
C PRO A 61 -10.38 -16.53 3.51
N VAL A 62 -9.38 -16.65 4.36
CA VAL A 62 -8.89 -15.53 5.17
C VAL A 62 -7.52 -15.18 4.64
N LEU A 63 -7.39 -13.95 4.16
CA LEU A 63 -6.16 -13.47 3.57
C LEU A 63 -5.39 -12.68 4.60
N HIS A 64 -4.11 -12.99 4.71
CA HIS A 64 -3.14 -12.26 5.50
C HIS A 64 -2.13 -11.65 4.54
N ALA A 65 -1.74 -10.40 4.79
CA ALA A 65 -0.61 -9.84 4.08
C ALA A 65 0.15 -8.85 4.97
N GLY A 66 1.45 -8.82 4.80
CA GLY A 66 2.32 -7.85 5.42
C GLY A 66 3.38 -7.37 4.44
N ALA A 67 3.96 -6.22 4.77
CA ALA A 67 5.04 -5.62 4.01
C ALA A 67 6.05 -4.99 4.95
N SER A 68 7.33 -5.14 4.65
CA SER A 68 8.41 -4.48 5.38
C SER A 68 9.19 -3.59 4.44
N LEU A 69 9.37 -2.33 4.84
CA LEU A 69 10.09 -1.32 4.06
C LEU A 69 11.02 -0.52 4.96
N THR A 70 12.20 -0.20 4.47
CA THR A 70 13.12 0.72 5.14
C THR A 70 12.82 2.16 4.75
N PHE A 71 12.65 3.03 5.76
CA PHE A 71 12.49 4.47 5.55
C PHE A 71 13.76 5.21 5.99
N GLY A 72 14.48 5.78 5.02
CA GLY A 72 15.74 6.49 5.28
C GLY A 72 16.80 5.60 5.91
N ALA A 73 17.50 6.09 6.94
CA ALA A 73 18.52 5.33 7.69
C ALA A 73 17.93 4.49 8.86
N GLY A 74 16.61 4.41 8.98
CA GLY A 74 15.93 3.72 10.07
C GLY A 74 15.87 2.21 9.94
N ALA A 75 15.30 1.55 10.96
CA ALA A 75 14.95 0.13 10.88
C ALA A 75 13.78 -0.11 9.90
N PRO A 76 13.67 -1.30 9.31
CA PRO A 76 12.50 -1.67 8.50
C PRO A 76 11.22 -1.54 9.31
N VAL A 77 10.19 -1.00 8.68
CA VAL A 77 8.85 -0.84 9.23
C VAL A 77 7.95 -1.89 8.61
N ALA A 78 7.35 -2.72 9.46
CA ALA A 78 6.41 -3.75 9.07
C ALA A 78 4.97 -3.25 9.15
N PHE A 79 4.22 -3.45 8.07
CA PHE A 79 2.77 -3.32 7.98
C PHE A 79 2.16 -4.70 7.88
N THR A 80 1.00 -4.91 8.51
CA THR A 80 0.28 -6.19 8.44
C THR A 80 -1.23 -5.93 8.41
N THR A 81 -1.95 -6.68 7.58
CA THR A 81 -3.40 -6.60 7.41
C THR A 81 -4.03 -8.00 7.28
N PHE A 82 -5.33 -8.06 7.53
CA PHE A 82 -6.19 -9.19 7.15
C PHE A 82 -7.34 -8.72 6.28
N SER A 83 -7.80 -9.62 5.42
CA SER A 83 -9.12 -9.46 4.85
C SER A 83 -10.17 -9.51 5.97
N ARG A 84 -10.99 -8.45 6.07
CA ARG A 84 -11.97 -8.30 7.15
C ARG A 84 -13.08 -9.35 6.99
N PRO A 85 -13.43 -10.10 8.05
CA PRO A 85 -14.66 -10.87 8.06
C PRO A 85 -15.84 -9.90 7.95
N ALA A 86 -16.85 -10.23 7.14
CA ALA A 86 -18.17 -9.69 7.41
C ALA A 86 -18.60 -10.14 8.81
N ALA A 87 -19.44 -9.36 9.50
CA ALA A 87 -19.94 -9.67 10.85
C ALA A 87 -20.52 -11.09 10.99
N ALA A 88 -20.89 -11.73 9.87
CA ALA A 88 -20.97 -13.17 9.75
C ALA A 88 -20.49 -13.62 8.35
N TRP A 89 -19.67 -14.68 8.27
CA TRP A 89 -19.39 -15.40 7.02
C TRP A 89 -20.59 -16.27 6.61
N ALA A 90 -21.73 -15.63 6.33
CA ALA A 90 -23.00 -16.33 6.10
C ALA A 90 -23.32 -16.52 4.60
N VAL A 91 -22.58 -15.87 3.70
CA VAL A 91 -22.88 -15.84 2.26
C VAL A 91 -21.59 -16.04 1.45
N PRO A 92 -21.61 -16.85 0.38
CA PRO A 92 -20.51 -16.90 -0.59
C PRO A 92 -20.27 -15.53 -1.22
N GLY A 93 -19.01 -15.11 -1.34
CA GLY A 93 -18.63 -13.84 -1.95
C GLY A 93 -17.11 -13.71 -2.07
N ASP A 94 -16.67 -12.69 -2.80
CA ASP A 94 -15.26 -12.39 -3.02
C ASP A 94 -14.78 -11.24 -2.10
N GLN A 95 -13.55 -11.35 -1.62
CA GLN A 95 -12.86 -10.32 -0.86
C GLN A 95 -11.72 -9.78 -1.71
N LEU A 96 -11.85 -8.52 -2.16
CA LEU A 96 -10.96 -7.91 -3.15
C LEU A 96 -10.42 -6.56 -2.66
N ASP A 97 -9.23 -6.19 -3.15
CA ASP A 97 -8.62 -4.87 -3.03
C ASP A 97 -8.58 -4.28 -1.60
N PHE A 98 -8.03 -5.05 -0.65
CA PHE A 98 -7.76 -4.54 0.70
C PHE A 98 -6.38 -3.88 0.78
N PRO A 99 -6.25 -2.63 1.25
CA PRO A 99 -4.94 -2.01 1.39
C PRO A 99 -4.13 -2.71 2.49
N ILE A 100 -2.88 -3.06 2.16
CA ILE A 100 -1.88 -3.61 3.09
C ILE A 100 -1.12 -2.47 3.75
N THR A 101 -0.78 -1.45 2.96
CA THR A 101 -0.07 -0.26 3.40
C THR A 101 -0.88 0.98 3.06
N PRO A 102 -0.66 2.12 3.73
CA PRO A 102 -0.99 3.41 3.15
C PRO A 102 -0.13 3.67 1.89
N LEU A 103 -0.30 4.82 1.26
CA LEU A 103 0.65 5.27 0.24
C LEU A 103 1.94 5.68 0.94
N LEU A 104 3.07 5.08 0.54
CA LEU A 104 4.35 5.20 1.22
C LEU A 104 5.41 5.76 0.27
N PRO A 105 6.24 6.71 0.71
CA PRO A 105 7.36 7.19 -0.09
C PRO A 105 8.41 6.08 -0.24
N PHE A 106 8.83 5.81 -1.48
CA PHE A 106 9.90 4.86 -1.76
C PHE A 106 11.25 5.58 -1.78
N ASN A 107 12.03 5.43 -0.71
CA ASN A 107 13.36 6.04 -0.58
C ASN A 107 14.50 5.08 -0.99
N GLY A 108 14.17 3.98 -1.67
CA GLY A 108 15.10 2.92 -2.04
C GLY A 108 15.12 1.76 -1.04
N GLY A 109 16.06 0.84 -1.25
CA GLY A 109 16.18 -0.40 -0.46
C GLY A 109 15.28 -1.53 -0.96
N THR A 110 14.83 -2.36 -0.03
CA THR A 110 14.03 -3.57 -0.29
C THR A 110 12.61 -3.37 0.23
N VAL A 111 11.64 -3.75 -0.60
CA VAL A 111 10.24 -3.94 -0.22
C VAL A 111 10.01 -5.44 -0.08
N GLU A 112 9.94 -5.91 1.16
CA GLU A 112 9.61 -7.30 1.46
C GLU A 112 8.10 -7.42 1.57
N ILE A 113 7.52 -8.40 0.88
CA ILE A 113 6.09 -8.69 0.82
C ILE A 113 5.90 -10.10 1.34
N GLU A 114 5.02 -10.24 2.32
CA GLU A 114 4.53 -11.54 2.76
C GLU A 114 3.03 -11.59 2.61
N ALA A 115 2.51 -12.70 2.11
CA ALA A 115 1.07 -12.88 2.10
C ALA A 115 0.72 -14.37 2.16
N ALA A 116 -0.44 -14.68 2.74
CA ALA A 116 -0.89 -16.04 2.91
C ALA A 116 -2.42 -16.14 2.82
N VAL A 117 -2.89 -17.25 2.26
CA VAL A 117 -4.29 -17.67 2.28
C VAL A 117 -4.44 -18.72 3.35
N TYR A 118 -5.33 -18.46 4.30
CA TYR A 118 -5.78 -19.41 5.30
C TYR A 118 -7.17 -19.90 4.96
N GLN A 119 -7.47 -21.09 5.46
CA GLN A 119 -8.81 -21.65 5.38
C GLN A 119 -9.44 -21.60 6.77
N ALA A 120 -10.41 -20.69 6.94
CA ALA A 120 -11.05 -20.49 8.23
C ALA A 120 -12.46 -21.10 8.29
N THR A 121 -12.89 -21.38 9.53
CA THR A 121 -14.27 -21.74 9.89
C THR A 121 -14.84 -20.66 10.83
N GLN A 122 -16.16 -20.45 10.86
CA GLN A 122 -16.81 -19.32 11.56
C GLN A 122 -16.43 -19.15 13.04
N THR A 123 -16.01 -20.20 13.74
CA THR A 123 -15.75 -20.19 15.19
C THR A 123 -14.26 -20.39 15.54
N GLY A 124 -13.34 -19.95 14.68
CA GLY A 124 -11.89 -20.19 14.83
C GLY A 124 -11.05 -18.97 15.30
N PRO A 125 -9.79 -19.20 15.75
CA PRO A 125 -8.86 -18.15 16.21
C PRO A 125 -8.59 -17.04 15.18
N LEU A 126 -8.68 -17.36 13.88
CA LEU A 126 -8.52 -16.41 12.78
C LEU A 126 -9.60 -15.31 12.77
N GLY A 127 -10.82 -15.61 13.25
CA GLY A 127 -11.86 -14.59 13.42
C GLY A 127 -11.45 -13.53 14.42
N THR A 128 -10.92 -13.95 15.57
CA THR A 128 -10.39 -13.05 16.62
C THR A 128 -9.22 -12.22 16.12
N ALA A 129 -8.29 -12.84 15.36
CA ALA A 129 -7.15 -12.16 14.76
C ALA A 129 -7.59 -11.01 13.83
N ALA A 130 -8.57 -11.29 12.97
CA ALA A 130 -9.04 -10.31 12.00
C ALA A 130 -9.86 -9.18 12.64
N SER A 131 -10.66 -9.48 13.68
CA SER A 131 -11.33 -8.45 14.49
C SER A 131 -10.33 -7.55 15.22
N PHE A 132 -9.23 -8.11 15.72
CA PHE A 132 -8.17 -7.35 16.37
C PHE A 132 -7.53 -6.35 15.41
N VAL A 133 -7.08 -6.79 14.23
CA VAL A 133 -6.47 -5.90 13.21
C VAL A 133 -7.45 -4.83 12.72
N ALA A 134 -8.73 -5.19 12.53
CA ALA A 134 -9.74 -4.24 12.08
C ALA A 134 -9.90 -3.04 13.03
N GLY A 135 -9.74 -3.25 14.35
CA GLY A 135 -9.86 -2.21 15.38
C GLY A 135 -8.70 -1.22 15.44
N PHE A 136 -7.55 -1.53 14.83
CA PHE A 136 -6.40 -0.62 14.78
C PHE A 136 -6.17 0.03 13.42
N ALA A 137 -6.96 -0.33 12.40
CA ALA A 137 -6.82 0.23 11.05
C ALA A 137 -6.93 1.77 11.04
N GLU A 138 -7.72 2.36 11.95
CA GLU A 138 -7.88 3.81 12.09
C GLU A 138 -6.61 4.52 12.60
N LEU A 139 -5.68 3.79 13.22
CA LEU A 139 -4.43 4.34 13.74
C LEU A 139 -3.29 4.34 12.72
N LEU A 140 -3.48 3.70 11.55
CA LEU A 140 -2.50 3.68 10.46
C LEU A 140 -2.68 4.93 9.59
N GLY A 141 -2.31 6.09 10.14
CA GLY A 141 -2.34 7.38 9.46
C GLY A 141 -1.06 8.20 9.68
N PRO A 142 -0.89 9.33 8.97
CA PRO A 142 0.24 10.22 9.19
C PRO A 142 0.33 10.73 10.65
N PRO A 143 1.54 10.95 11.20
CA PRO A 143 2.85 10.79 10.55
C PRO A 143 3.29 9.33 10.48
N LEU A 144 4.06 8.98 9.45
CA LEU A 144 4.53 7.63 9.16
C LEU A 144 5.27 6.98 10.34
N ALA A 145 6.02 7.75 11.13
CA ALA A 145 6.71 7.23 12.31
C ALA A 145 5.74 6.66 13.37
N THR A 146 4.59 7.30 13.54
CA THR A 146 3.54 6.82 14.44
C THR A 146 2.88 5.58 13.86
N ALA A 147 2.47 5.61 12.59
CA ALA A 147 1.91 4.46 11.89
C ALA A 147 2.85 3.25 11.95
N ALA A 148 4.16 3.46 11.79
CA ALA A 148 5.18 2.42 11.85
C ALA A 148 5.25 1.73 13.22
N SER A 149 5.22 2.51 14.30
CA SER A 149 5.26 1.95 15.66
C SER A 149 4.01 1.13 15.99
N VAL A 150 2.83 1.63 15.58
CA VAL A 150 1.55 0.93 15.74
C VAL A 150 1.53 -0.35 14.90
N ALA A 151 1.95 -0.27 13.63
CA ALA A 151 1.99 -1.41 12.73
C ALA A 151 2.92 -2.52 13.23
N ASN A 152 4.09 -2.16 13.77
CA ASN A 152 5.02 -3.12 14.36
C ASN A 152 4.45 -3.81 15.61
N ALA A 153 3.73 -3.07 16.46
CA ALA A 153 3.06 -3.64 17.64
C ALA A 153 1.93 -4.61 17.26
N ILE A 154 1.11 -4.23 16.27
CA ILE A 154 0.03 -5.09 15.72
C ILE A 154 0.64 -6.37 15.14
N SER A 155 1.66 -6.24 14.29
CA SER A 155 2.35 -7.36 13.65
C SER A 155 2.89 -8.35 14.69
N THR A 156 3.56 -7.86 15.74
CA THR A 156 4.08 -8.70 16.82
C THR A 156 2.98 -9.41 17.63
N GLY A 157 1.90 -8.70 17.97
CA GLY A 157 0.77 -9.28 18.71
C GLY A 157 0.04 -10.35 17.89
N LEU A 158 -0.10 -10.10 16.60
CA LEU A 158 -0.74 -11.02 15.67
C LEU A 158 0.09 -12.29 15.44
N ASP A 159 1.39 -12.15 15.22
CA ASP A 159 2.34 -13.26 15.11
C ASP A 159 2.19 -14.23 16.29
N SER A 160 2.04 -13.68 17.49
CA SER A 160 1.86 -14.44 18.72
C SER A 160 0.53 -15.20 18.75
N LEU A 161 -0.55 -14.57 18.29
CA LEU A 161 -1.90 -15.14 18.29
C LEU A 161 -2.05 -16.25 17.24
N ILE A 162 -1.61 -16.03 16.00
CA ILE A 162 -1.58 -17.08 14.96
C ILE A 162 -0.64 -18.22 15.40
N GLY A 163 0.50 -17.85 15.99
CA GLY A 163 1.48 -18.80 16.48
C GLY A 163 0.90 -19.80 17.48
N ALA A 164 0.03 -19.32 18.38
CA ALA A 164 -0.68 -20.10 19.38
C ALA A 164 -1.88 -20.88 18.83
N ALA A 165 -2.55 -20.37 17.79
CA ALA A 165 -3.71 -21.01 17.17
C ALA A 165 -3.37 -22.33 16.42
N GLY A 166 -2.15 -22.43 15.86
CA GLY A 166 -1.70 -23.61 15.13
C GLY A 166 -2.28 -23.75 13.71
N ASP A 167 -3.01 -22.74 13.21
CA ASP A 167 -3.55 -22.73 11.86
C ASP A 167 -2.42 -22.65 10.81
N LYS A 168 -2.47 -23.54 9.82
CA LYS A 168 -1.48 -23.58 8.73
C LYS A 168 -2.02 -22.86 7.48
N PRO A 169 -1.20 -22.05 6.80
CA PRO A 169 -1.61 -21.46 5.52
C PRO A 169 -1.80 -22.57 4.47
N VAL A 170 -2.79 -22.37 3.59
CA VAL A 170 -3.01 -23.21 2.40
C VAL A 170 -2.02 -22.84 1.30
N LEU A 171 -1.73 -21.54 1.17
CA LEU A 171 -0.79 -20.99 0.22
C LEU A 171 -0.17 -19.74 0.83
N GLY A 172 1.08 -19.43 0.49
CA GLY A 172 1.66 -18.15 0.83
C GLY A 172 2.80 -17.76 -0.08
N VAL A 173 3.32 -16.57 0.14
CA VAL A 173 4.50 -16.05 -0.52
C VAL A 173 5.32 -15.19 0.45
N HIS A 174 6.64 -15.25 0.28
CA HIS A 174 7.58 -14.24 0.75
C HIS A 174 8.37 -13.77 -0.48
N TYR A 175 8.25 -12.50 -0.82
CA TYR A 175 8.78 -11.91 -2.05
C TYR A 175 9.50 -10.60 -1.75
N ALA A 176 10.64 -10.37 -2.38
CA ALA A 176 11.41 -9.14 -2.20
C ALA A 176 11.51 -8.39 -3.53
N MET A 177 11.13 -7.12 -3.50
CA MET A 177 11.37 -6.17 -4.59
C MET A 177 12.47 -5.20 -4.16
N ILE A 178 13.25 -4.70 -5.11
CA ILE A 178 14.41 -3.84 -4.82
C ILE A 178 14.40 -2.56 -5.65
N SER A 179 15.32 -1.66 -5.35
CA SER A 179 15.59 -0.50 -6.20
C SER A 179 16.11 -0.92 -7.59
N PRO A 180 15.82 -0.14 -8.65
CA PRO A 180 16.40 -0.38 -9.98
C PRO A 180 17.94 -0.41 -9.96
N GLY A 181 18.54 -1.17 -10.88
CA GLY A 181 20.01 -1.27 -11.03
C GLY A 181 20.67 -2.47 -10.33
N GLY A 182 19.91 -3.24 -9.54
CA GLY A 182 20.32 -4.54 -9.01
C GLY A 182 19.86 -5.73 -9.85
N GLY A 183 20.14 -6.96 -9.39
CA GLY A 183 19.76 -8.21 -10.07
C GLY A 183 18.39 -8.78 -9.66
N GLY A 184 17.63 -8.10 -8.80
CA GLY A 184 16.31 -8.53 -8.33
C GLY A 184 15.16 -7.82 -9.06
N GLN A 185 13.91 -8.19 -8.71
CA GLN A 185 12.72 -7.56 -9.27
C GLN A 185 12.63 -6.09 -8.82
N PRO A 186 12.66 -5.11 -9.72
CA PRO A 186 12.53 -3.72 -9.33
C PRO A 186 11.10 -3.42 -8.86
N VAL A 187 10.96 -2.53 -7.87
CA VAL A 187 9.64 -2.01 -7.45
C VAL A 187 8.98 -1.29 -8.62
N GLN A 188 7.84 -1.80 -9.08
CA GLN A 188 7.06 -1.24 -10.18
C GLN A 188 5.59 -1.63 -10.03
N ALA A 189 4.69 -0.89 -10.67
CA ALA A 189 3.27 -1.24 -10.65
C ALA A 189 3.02 -2.61 -11.31
N GLY A 190 2.14 -3.41 -10.71
CA GLY A 190 1.82 -4.74 -11.22
C GLY A 190 1.17 -5.65 -10.18
N HIS A 191 1.11 -6.93 -10.49
CA HIS A 191 0.49 -7.95 -9.64
C HIS A 191 1.46 -9.11 -9.41
N LEU A 192 1.74 -9.41 -8.15
CA LEU A 192 2.40 -10.63 -7.73
C LEU A 192 1.33 -11.71 -7.55
N ALA A 193 1.31 -12.70 -8.45
CA ALA A 193 0.42 -13.83 -8.40
C ALA A 193 1.16 -15.08 -7.92
N VAL A 194 0.52 -15.82 -7.01
CA VAL A 194 1.01 -17.10 -6.50
C VAL A 194 -0.12 -18.10 -6.65
N VAL A 195 0.14 -19.20 -7.35
CA VAL A 195 -0.85 -20.23 -7.66
C VAL A 195 -0.36 -21.57 -7.13
N ASN A 196 -1.23 -22.29 -6.44
CA ASN A 196 -0.98 -23.64 -5.95
C ASN A 196 -1.06 -24.67 -7.08
N ALA A 197 -0.14 -24.54 -8.05
CA ALA A 197 0.00 -25.41 -9.19
C ALA A 197 1.47 -25.38 -9.68
N PRO A 198 2.08 -26.52 -10.03
CA PRO A 198 3.45 -26.55 -10.53
C PRO A 198 3.65 -25.72 -11.81
N PRO A 199 4.84 -25.15 -12.05
CA PRO A 199 5.16 -24.47 -13.30
C PRO A 199 4.84 -25.34 -14.51
N GLY A 200 4.17 -24.76 -15.52
CA GLY A 200 3.78 -25.47 -16.75
C GLY A 200 2.55 -26.38 -16.63
N SER A 201 1.99 -26.57 -15.43
CA SER A 201 0.71 -27.29 -15.24
C SER A 201 -0.53 -26.42 -15.47
N LEU A 202 -0.32 -25.10 -15.57
CA LEU A 202 -1.40 -24.15 -15.78
C LEU A 202 -1.96 -24.26 -17.20
N PRO A 203 -3.28 -24.06 -17.37
CA PRO A 203 -3.95 -24.26 -18.65
C PRO A 203 -3.73 -23.10 -19.65
N GLY A 204 -2.85 -22.15 -19.34
CA GLY A 204 -2.56 -20.96 -20.13
C GLY A 204 -1.58 -20.04 -19.40
N GLU A 205 -1.23 -18.94 -20.06
CA GLU A 205 -0.37 -17.90 -19.48
C GLU A 205 -1.16 -17.07 -18.47
N LEU A 206 -0.57 -16.79 -17.30
CA LEU A 206 -1.19 -15.92 -16.30
C LEU A 206 -1.24 -14.48 -16.79
N THR A 207 -2.37 -13.82 -16.58
CA THR A 207 -2.56 -12.41 -16.92
C THR A 207 -3.55 -11.77 -15.96
N ILE A 208 -3.70 -10.45 -16.04
CA ILE A 208 -4.74 -9.72 -15.30
C ILE A 208 -5.82 -9.38 -16.31
N GLY A 209 -7.03 -9.88 -16.07
CA GLY A 209 -8.17 -9.66 -16.94
C GLY A 209 -8.63 -8.20 -16.92
N ALA A 210 -9.52 -7.84 -17.86
CA ALA A 210 -10.12 -6.51 -17.94
C ALA A 210 -10.89 -6.09 -16.66
N ASP A 211 -11.29 -7.05 -15.84
CA ASP A 211 -11.93 -6.84 -14.54
C ASP A 211 -10.95 -6.70 -13.38
N GLY A 212 -9.65 -6.61 -13.67
CA GLY A 212 -8.58 -6.43 -12.68
C GLY A 212 -8.23 -7.70 -11.89
N ARG A 213 -8.72 -8.87 -12.31
CA ARG A 213 -8.54 -10.14 -11.57
C ARG A 213 -7.65 -11.13 -12.30
N LEU A 214 -7.15 -12.12 -11.55
CA LEU A 214 -6.25 -13.12 -12.11
C LEU A 214 -6.98 -13.97 -13.16
N ALA A 215 -6.43 -13.99 -14.35
CA ALA A 215 -6.94 -14.71 -15.50
C ALA A 215 -5.83 -15.58 -16.11
N VAL A 216 -6.26 -16.51 -16.96
CA VAL A 216 -5.38 -17.25 -17.87
C VAL A 216 -5.78 -16.93 -19.30
N ARG A 217 -4.79 -16.65 -20.14
CA ARG A 217 -4.96 -16.52 -21.58
C ARG A 217 -4.63 -17.86 -22.22
N GLY A 218 -5.60 -18.43 -22.94
CA GLY A 218 -5.40 -19.68 -23.67
C GLY A 218 -4.32 -19.52 -24.74
N GLY A 219 -3.39 -20.49 -24.83
CA GLY A 219 -2.41 -20.51 -25.91
C GLY A 219 -3.08 -20.70 -27.29
N PRO A 220 -2.39 -20.39 -28.40
CA PRO A 220 -2.94 -20.46 -29.76
C PRO A 220 -3.45 -21.84 -30.25
N GLY A 221 -3.54 -22.86 -29.39
CA GLY A 221 -3.97 -24.22 -29.73
C GLY A 221 -4.85 -24.91 -28.69
N GLY A 222 -5.36 -24.18 -27.68
CA GLY A 222 -6.32 -24.75 -26.73
C GLY A 222 -7.65 -24.99 -27.42
N SER A 223 -8.03 -26.26 -27.64
CA SER A 223 -9.32 -26.63 -28.19
C SER A 223 -10.42 -26.09 -27.29
N GLY A 224 -11.04 -24.98 -27.72
CA GLY A 224 -12.25 -24.46 -27.11
C GLY A 224 -13.28 -25.58 -26.96
N GLY A 225 -13.89 -25.67 -25.79
CA GLY A 225 -15.10 -26.48 -25.63
C GLY A 225 -16.14 -26.07 -26.68
N PRO A 226 -17.11 -26.95 -26.97
CA PRO A 226 -18.08 -26.71 -28.04
C PRO A 226 -18.91 -25.46 -27.72
N GLY A 227 -18.52 -24.31 -28.28
CA GLY A 227 -19.22 -23.04 -28.08
C GLY A 227 -18.43 -21.73 -28.22
N GLY A 228 -17.10 -21.71 -28.40
CA GLY A 228 -16.40 -20.41 -28.53
C GLY A 228 -15.02 -20.47 -29.15
N SER A 229 -14.91 -19.90 -30.36
CA SER A 229 -13.66 -19.64 -31.08
C SER A 229 -12.90 -18.46 -30.46
N GLY A 230 -11.58 -18.60 -30.31
CA GLY A 230 -10.64 -17.51 -29.96
C GLY A 230 -9.99 -17.70 -28.59
N GLY A 231 -8.67 -17.51 -28.51
CA GLY A 231 -7.88 -17.53 -27.27
C GLY A 231 -8.28 -16.38 -26.34
N GLY A 232 -9.46 -16.49 -25.72
CA GLY A 232 -9.99 -15.52 -24.78
C GLY A 232 -9.36 -15.65 -23.40
N GLU A 233 -9.32 -14.53 -22.69
CA GLU A 233 -8.99 -14.51 -21.27
C GLU A 233 -10.14 -15.12 -20.47
N ARG A 234 -9.81 -15.98 -19.52
CA ARG A 234 -10.77 -16.56 -18.59
C ARG A 234 -10.23 -16.51 -17.17
N ARG A 235 -11.12 -16.35 -16.21
CA ARG A 235 -10.75 -16.43 -14.79
C ARG A 235 -10.06 -17.75 -14.47
N LEU A 236 -9.04 -17.68 -13.62
CA LEU A 236 -8.42 -18.87 -13.07
C LEU A 236 -9.36 -19.48 -12.01
N THR A 237 -9.64 -20.77 -12.12
CA THR A 237 -10.54 -21.50 -11.19
C THR A 237 -10.02 -22.90 -10.95
N GLY A 238 -10.42 -23.53 -9.84
CA GLY A 238 -10.10 -24.93 -9.53
C GLY A 238 -8.72 -25.15 -8.90
N VAL A 239 -7.98 -24.06 -8.64
CA VAL A 239 -6.69 -24.04 -7.93
C VAL A 239 -6.73 -22.94 -6.88
N ASP A 240 -6.04 -23.13 -5.76
CA ASP A 240 -5.89 -22.07 -4.76
C ASP A 240 -4.91 -21.02 -5.29
N TYR A 241 -5.21 -19.73 -5.11
CA TYR A 241 -4.30 -18.67 -5.51
C TYR A 241 -4.43 -17.42 -4.65
N LEU A 242 -3.39 -16.57 -4.74
CA LEU A 242 -3.23 -15.33 -4.02
C LEU A 242 -2.64 -14.27 -4.94
N VAL A 243 -3.14 -13.05 -4.85
CA VAL A 243 -2.66 -11.91 -5.64
C VAL A 243 -2.42 -10.70 -4.75
N VAL A 244 -1.21 -10.17 -4.81
CA VAL A 244 -0.83 -8.89 -4.22
C VAL A 244 -0.62 -7.87 -5.34
N ARG A 245 -1.35 -6.75 -5.32
CA ARG A 245 -1.16 -5.65 -6.27
C ARG A 245 -0.20 -4.63 -5.70
N VAL A 246 0.80 -4.28 -6.50
CA VAL A 246 1.71 -3.16 -6.27
C VAL A 246 1.17 -1.98 -7.07
N GLU A 247 0.72 -0.95 -6.37
CA GLU A 247 0.39 0.34 -6.96
C GLU A 247 1.59 1.27 -6.79
N THR A 248 1.90 2.06 -7.82
CA THR A 248 2.91 3.11 -7.75
C THR A 248 2.31 4.43 -8.20
N ARG A 249 2.69 5.54 -7.55
CA ARG A 249 2.28 6.89 -7.94
C ARG A 249 3.48 7.82 -8.00
N ALA A 250 3.41 8.80 -8.90
CA ALA A 250 4.35 9.91 -8.91
C ALA A 250 4.09 10.85 -7.71
N GLU A 251 2.82 11.08 -7.38
CA GLU A 251 2.40 12.06 -6.38
C GLU A 251 1.64 11.42 -5.21
N HIS A 252 1.69 12.08 -4.05
CA HIS A 252 0.94 11.66 -2.87
C HIS A 252 -0.54 12.04 -2.99
N ASP A 253 -1.44 11.28 -2.38
CA ASP A 253 -2.88 11.60 -2.38
C ASP A 253 -3.34 12.40 -1.15
N VAL A 254 -2.45 12.59 -0.17
CA VAL A 254 -2.68 13.44 1.01
C VAL A 254 -1.57 14.47 1.14
N TRP A 255 -1.87 15.72 0.79
CA TRP A 255 -0.85 16.78 0.68
C TRP A 255 -0.55 17.52 1.97
N LEU A 256 -1.44 17.43 2.97
CA LEU A 256 -1.26 18.09 4.27
C LEU A 256 -1.50 17.10 5.41
N SER A 257 -0.57 17.04 6.35
CA SER A 257 -0.81 16.34 7.61
C SER A 257 -1.73 17.16 8.54
N PRO A 258 -2.36 16.53 9.54
CA PRO A 258 -3.13 17.26 10.55
C PRO A 258 -2.30 18.35 11.27
N ALA A 259 -1.02 18.08 11.52
CA ALA A 259 -0.10 19.05 12.14
C ALA A 259 0.16 20.25 11.23
N MET A 260 0.38 20.03 9.92
CA MET A 260 0.53 21.12 8.95
C MET A 260 -0.74 21.96 8.87
N THR A 261 -1.90 21.31 8.82
CA THR A 261 -3.21 21.99 8.79
C THR A 261 -3.40 22.87 10.02
N ALA A 262 -3.04 22.37 11.21
CA ALA A 262 -3.12 23.12 12.45
C ALA A 262 -2.18 24.35 12.45
N LEU A 263 -0.94 24.21 11.98
CA LEU A 263 0.01 25.32 11.89
C LEU A 263 -0.45 26.39 10.88
N ILE A 264 -1.01 25.97 9.73
CA ILE A 264 -1.58 26.89 8.75
C ILE A 264 -2.74 27.68 9.38
N ALA A 265 -3.64 27.00 10.09
CA ALA A 265 -4.75 27.65 10.79
C ALA A 265 -4.28 28.65 11.86
N GLN A 266 -3.25 28.28 12.64
CA GLN A 266 -2.65 29.14 13.67
C GLN A 266 -1.96 30.37 13.07
N ALA A 267 -1.22 30.20 11.96
CA ALA A 267 -0.62 31.32 11.23
C ALA A 267 -1.71 32.29 10.75
N ARG A 268 -2.74 31.78 10.07
CA ARG A 268 -3.88 32.61 9.60
C ARG A 268 -4.54 33.37 10.76
N LEU A 269 -4.80 32.71 11.88
CA LEU A 269 -5.37 33.35 13.07
C LEU A 269 -4.46 34.46 13.61
N ALA A 270 -3.15 34.22 13.73
CA ALA A 270 -2.19 35.22 14.18
C ALA A 270 -2.19 36.47 13.28
N ARG A 271 -2.27 36.28 11.96
CA ARG A 271 -2.39 37.36 10.98
C ARG A 271 -3.67 38.16 11.17
N THR A 272 -4.83 37.51 11.32
CA THR A 272 -6.11 38.21 11.54
C THR A 272 -6.12 39.06 12.82
N HIS A 273 -5.33 38.67 13.83
CA HIS A 273 -5.16 39.42 15.07
C HIS A 273 -4.00 40.42 15.06
N GLY A 274 -3.35 40.64 13.91
CA GLY A 274 -2.22 41.58 13.79
C GLY A 274 -0.94 41.15 14.54
N ARG A 275 -0.82 39.86 14.89
CA ARG A 275 0.34 39.31 15.62
C ARG A 275 1.42 38.86 14.63
N ALA A 276 2.15 39.82 14.06
CA ALA A 276 3.12 39.55 13.00
C ALA A 276 4.21 38.53 13.38
N GLY A 277 4.77 38.60 14.60
CA GLY A 277 5.77 37.63 15.07
C GLY A 277 5.23 36.20 15.11
N ALA A 278 4.06 35.99 15.74
CA ALA A 278 3.44 34.68 15.81
C ALA A 278 3.02 34.14 14.43
N PHE A 279 2.62 35.01 13.49
CA PHE A 279 2.39 34.62 12.11
C PHE A 279 3.67 34.07 11.47
N ALA A 280 4.79 34.80 11.59
CA ALA A 280 6.07 34.39 11.04
C ALA A 280 6.54 33.05 11.63
N ASP A 281 6.41 32.87 12.95
CA ASP A 281 6.79 31.64 13.65
C ASP A 281 5.99 30.42 13.14
N HIS A 282 4.66 30.50 13.13
CA HIS A 282 3.81 29.39 12.67
C HIS A 282 3.98 29.08 11.18
N ARG A 283 4.19 30.12 10.35
CA ARG A 283 4.51 29.94 8.93
C ARG A 283 5.83 29.19 8.76
N ALA A 284 6.88 29.64 9.45
CA ALA A 284 8.20 29.00 9.39
C ALA A 284 8.16 27.54 9.84
N GLU A 285 7.36 27.25 10.89
CA GLU A 285 7.16 25.89 11.38
C GLU A 285 6.41 25.01 10.37
N ALA A 286 5.34 25.51 9.75
CA ALA A 286 4.58 24.77 8.73
C ALA A 286 5.45 24.44 7.49
N VAL A 287 6.21 25.42 7.01
CA VAL A 287 7.12 25.27 5.86
C VAL A 287 8.24 24.28 6.17
N THR A 288 8.88 24.43 7.34
CA THR A 288 9.94 23.50 7.79
C THR A 288 9.40 22.08 7.94
N LEU A 289 8.20 21.93 8.50
CA LEU A 289 7.56 20.62 8.67
C LEU A 289 7.30 19.93 7.33
N ALA A 290 6.81 20.66 6.32
CA ALA A 290 6.64 20.11 4.97
C ALA A 290 7.97 19.76 4.31
N TRP A 291 8.97 20.64 4.41
CA TRP A 291 10.29 20.46 3.83
C TRP A 291 11.04 19.24 4.38
N THR A 292 10.80 18.90 5.64
CA THR A 292 11.52 17.82 6.35
C THR A 292 10.67 16.56 6.54
N SER A 293 9.43 16.54 6.03
CA SER A 293 8.49 15.44 6.27
C SER A 293 8.99 14.12 5.69
N ALA A 294 9.01 13.09 6.54
CA ALA A 294 9.27 11.72 6.13
C ALA A 294 8.10 11.07 5.37
N ASP A 295 6.92 11.72 5.36
CA ASP A 295 5.73 11.24 4.65
C ASP A 295 5.84 11.49 3.13
N TYR A 296 6.73 12.38 2.71
CA TYR A 296 6.92 12.75 1.31
C TYR A 296 8.27 12.29 0.75
N VAL A 297 8.28 11.99 -0.54
CA VAL A 297 9.53 11.81 -1.29
C VAL A 297 10.27 13.14 -1.40
N GLU A 298 11.60 13.07 -1.53
CA GLU A 298 12.46 14.26 -1.59
C GLU A 298 12.03 15.26 -2.67
N SER A 299 11.57 14.77 -3.82
CA SER A 299 11.10 15.60 -4.93
C SER A 299 9.80 16.36 -4.65
N ASP A 300 8.96 15.92 -3.72
CA ASP A 300 7.70 16.59 -3.39
C ASP A 300 7.81 17.55 -2.20
N ARG A 301 8.76 17.33 -1.28
CA ARG A 301 8.99 18.21 -0.13
C ARG A 301 9.10 19.70 -0.48
N PRO A 302 9.95 20.14 -1.44
CA PRO A 302 10.05 21.55 -1.81
C PRO A 302 8.77 22.08 -2.46
N ARG A 303 8.04 21.25 -3.23
CA ARG A 303 6.78 21.61 -3.88
C ARG A 303 5.71 21.95 -2.84
N ILE A 304 5.54 21.08 -1.86
CA ILE A 304 4.54 21.23 -0.81
C ILE A 304 4.89 22.40 0.09
N ALA A 305 6.18 22.53 0.47
CA ALA A 305 6.64 23.66 1.29
C ALA A 305 6.44 25.02 0.58
N ALA A 306 6.73 25.08 -0.73
CA ALA A 306 6.50 26.28 -1.54
C ALA A 306 5.00 26.61 -1.65
N ALA A 307 4.15 25.61 -1.86
CA ALA A 307 2.70 25.79 -1.94
C ALA A 307 2.10 26.29 -0.61
N ILE A 308 2.56 25.75 0.53
CA ILE A 308 2.17 26.23 1.86
C ILE A 308 2.62 27.67 2.09
N ALA A 309 3.88 28.00 1.73
CA ALA A 309 4.41 29.35 1.83
C ALA A 309 3.56 30.34 1.00
N ALA A 310 3.30 30.01 -0.27
CA ALA A 310 2.47 30.81 -1.16
C ALA A 310 1.03 30.98 -0.61
N ALA A 311 0.41 29.91 -0.13
CA ALA A 311 -0.93 29.94 0.44
C ALA A 311 -1.02 30.83 1.69
N LEU A 312 0.04 30.84 2.51
CA LEU A 312 0.12 31.72 3.68
C LEU A 312 0.44 33.16 3.29
N ASP A 313 1.22 33.41 2.23
CA ASP A 313 1.65 34.76 1.84
C ASP A 313 0.58 35.54 1.06
N ALA A 314 -0.22 34.87 0.22
CA ALA A 314 -1.25 35.45 -0.63
C ALA A 314 -2.31 36.31 0.11
N GLY A 315 -2.48 36.12 1.41
CA GLY A 315 -3.42 36.91 2.23
C GLY A 315 -4.88 36.50 2.05
N PRO A 316 -5.79 37.00 2.91
CA PRO A 316 -7.19 36.60 2.90
C PRO A 316 -7.94 36.99 1.61
N GLU A 317 -7.45 37.99 0.87
CA GLU A 317 -8.07 38.46 -0.38
C GLU A 317 -7.82 37.53 -1.57
N GLN A 318 -6.73 36.74 -1.55
CA GLN A 318 -6.42 35.73 -2.57
C GLN A 318 -6.71 34.30 -2.10
N ALA A 319 -6.86 34.04 -0.81
CA ALA A 319 -7.37 32.76 -0.30
C ALA A 319 -8.86 32.51 -0.69
N ALA A 320 -9.57 33.56 -1.11
CA ALA A 320 -10.97 33.52 -1.52
C ALA A 320 -11.17 33.21 -3.02
N PHE A 321 -10.40 32.29 -3.61
CA PHE A 321 -10.73 31.75 -4.94
C PHE A 321 -11.94 30.80 -4.83
N GLY A 322 -13.14 31.38 -4.89
CA GLY A 322 -14.28 30.84 -5.64
C GLY A 322 -15.22 29.83 -4.97
N ASP A 323 -14.81 29.13 -3.91
CA ASP A 323 -15.64 28.08 -3.29
C ASP A 323 -15.68 28.22 -1.76
N PRO A 324 -16.86 28.52 -1.15
CA PRO A 324 -17.00 28.60 0.30
C PRO A 324 -16.80 27.24 1.01
N ASP A 325 -16.81 26.13 0.28
CA ASP A 325 -16.57 24.78 0.80
C ASP A 325 -15.11 24.32 0.61
N ALA A 326 -14.24 25.12 -0.03
CA ALA A 326 -12.84 24.76 -0.24
C ALA A 326 -12.08 24.60 1.09
N THR A 327 -11.36 23.49 1.20
CA THR A 327 -10.50 23.22 2.36
C THR A 327 -9.14 23.88 2.18
N VAL A 328 -8.39 24.03 3.28
CA VAL A 328 -6.97 24.45 3.24
C VAL A 328 -6.13 23.55 2.32
N ALA A 329 -6.48 22.27 2.22
CA ALA A 329 -5.80 21.35 1.32
C ALA A 329 -6.06 21.71 -0.14
N ASP A 330 -7.28 22.09 -0.50
CA ASP A 330 -7.62 22.48 -1.88
C ASP A 330 -6.87 23.74 -2.31
N GLU A 331 -6.73 24.72 -1.41
CA GLU A 331 -5.93 25.93 -1.66
C GLU A 331 -4.45 25.61 -1.89
N VAL A 332 -3.86 24.75 -1.04
CA VAL A 332 -2.45 24.33 -1.21
C VAL A 332 -2.27 23.53 -2.49
N ILE A 333 -3.20 22.63 -2.81
CA ILE A 333 -3.17 21.83 -4.05
C ILE A 333 -3.21 22.73 -5.28
N ALA A 334 -4.05 23.76 -5.27
CA ALA A 334 -4.15 24.72 -6.38
C ALA A 334 -2.85 25.52 -6.61
N LEU A 335 -1.99 25.62 -5.60
CA LEU A 335 -0.72 26.33 -5.63
C LEU A 335 0.50 25.40 -5.79
N LEU A 336 0.30 24.08 -5.93
CA LEU A 336 1.40 23.13 -6.10
C LEU A 336 2.16 23.42 -7.41
N PRO A 337 3.47 23.69 -7.34
CA PRO A 337 4.28 23.79 -8.54
C PRO A 337 4.31 22.46 -9.30
N ALA A 338 4.48 22.54 -10.62
CA ALA A 338 4.74 21.36 -11.43
C ALA A 338 6.03 20.68 -10.97
N ARG A 339 6.10 19.36 -11.07
CA ARG A 339 7.22 18.60 -10.52
C ARG A 339 8.55 18.86 -11.23
N ASP A 340 8.47 19.17 -12.51
CA ASP A 340 9.57 19.54 -13.38
C ASP A 340 9.80 21.06 -13.43
N ASP A 341 9.17 21.83 -12.55
CA ASP A 341 9.37 23.27 -12.47
C ASP A 341 10.86 23.56 -12.15
N PRO A 342 11.59 24.23 -13.07
CA PRO A 342 13.01 24.51 -12.87
C PRO A 342 13.27 25.42 -11.66
N ALA A 343 12.29 26.19 -11.19
CA ALA A 343 12.42 27.01 -9.99
C ALA A 343 12.63 26.15 -8.73
N LEU A 344 12.10 24.93 -8.70
CA LEU A 344 12.27 24.01 -7.56
C LEU A 344 13.70 23.52 -7.40
N ALA A 345 14.45 23.40 -8.51
CA ALA A 345 15.81 22.85 -8.48
C ALA A 345 16.80 23.76 -7.73
N ALA A 346 16.53 25.07 -7.71
CA ALA A 346 17.35 26.06 -7.00
C ALA A 346 16.74 26.49 -5.65
N LEU A 347 15.49 26.10 -5.37
CA LEU A 347 14.79 26.50 -4.17
C LEU A 347 15.44 25.88 -2.93
N THR A 348 15.73 26.70 -1.93
CA THR A 348 16.20 26.24 -0.62
C THR A 348 15.17 26.54 0.47
N LEU A 349 15.27 25.83 1.60
CA LEU A 349 14.47 26.14 2.78
C LEU A 349 14.71 27.59 3.25
N ALA A 350 15.95 28.09 3.16
CA ALA A 350 16.28 29.45 3.55
C ALA A 350 15.53 30.49 2.69
N ASP A 351 15.37 30.25 1.39
CA ASP A 351 14.61 31.12 0.49
C ASP A 351 13.13 31.19 0.90
N LEU A 352 12.55 30.06 1.29
CA LEU A 352 11.15 30.02 1.76
C LEU A 352 10.95 30.67 3.14
N LEU A 353 11.99 30.70 3.98
CA LEU A 353 11.94 31.28 5.32
C LEU A 353 12.33 32.77 5.36
N ALA A 354 12.91 33.32 4.29
CA ALA A 354 13.27 34.73 4.18
C ALA A 354 12.04 35.59 3.87
N VAL A 355 11.21 35.87 4.89
CA VAL A 355 10.04 36.77 4.81
C VAL A 355 10.05 37.75 5.97
#